data_AF-A0A2V7GRT8-F1
#
_entry.id   AF-A0A2V7GRT8-F1
#
_cell.length_a   1.000
_cell.length_b   1.000
_cell.length_c   1.000
_cell.angle_alpha   90.00
_cell.angle_beta   90.00
_cell.angle_gamma   90.00
#
_symmetry.space_group_name_H-M   'P 1'
#
loop_
_entity.id
_entity.type
_entity.pdbx_description
1 polymer ?
#
loop_
_entity_poly.entity_id
_entity_poly.type
_entity_poly.pdbx_seq_one_letter_code
_entity_poly.pdbx_strand_id
1 'polypeptide(L)'
;MTLRVPAAAASVAIVLGAVRAAGAQGAAADTSSVAAARRLLDAAERELTIRSVKVNRAGWIGENFITHDTEVLAADAQAEVALAIKRLVDEARRFDGAALPADVRRRLLLLKLQLAAPAPPDSVDAAEMSRLGAGLDADYGRGRYCNPAPTSCRNLDDLARVLAESRNPDSLLDAWRGWHTIGVPMRDRYARFVALANEGARAMGFADAGAMWRAGYDMPPDSFVVVVDKLWQEVRPLYVQLHAFVRRRLVARYGPKLVPPGGMLSVQLLGDMWGQDWSNIADVVIPPGASGSGVDLTAILKARKVAPLDMVRTGERFYVSLGFDSLPATFWERSLFVRPKDRDVVCHASAWYIDDPTDLRIKMCIEPNADEFRTIHHELGHDYYFRAYKDQPFLYQAGANDGFHEAIGDAIALSITPRYLKEIGLLDAEPPATGDTLDLLRLALDHVAFLPFGITIDKWRWEVFAGKVTPDQYTKRWWELRGSYGGVMPPIPRSATDFDPGAKYHVPGNVPYMRYFLAQILEFQFYRAMCRAAGSTGPLYRCSYYGSKEAGRRLNAMLQLGASRPWPEALATLTGQRQMDATALLDYFQPLMVWLERQNKGAPVEW
;
A
#
# COMPACT_ATOMS: atom_id res chain seq x y z
N MET A 1 8.40 18.26 -97.09
CA MET A 1 8.95 16.94 -97.48
C MET A 1 10.14 16.66 -96.57
N THR A 2 9.98 15.93 -95.46
CA THR A 2 10.17 14.45 -95.35
C THR A 2 11.50 14.03 -95.99
N LEU A 3 12.50 13.45 -95.31
CA LEU A 3 12.44 12.31 -94.39
C LEU A 3 13.73 12.14 -93.56
N ARG A 4 13.57 11.28 -92.54
CA ARG A 4 14.44 10.80 -91.46
C ARG A 4 15.72 10.02 -91.87
N VAL A 5 16.80 10.20 -91.07
CA VAL A 5 17.63 9.24 -90.24
C VAL A 5 18.04 7.89 -90.91
N PRO A 6 19.31 7.37 -90.83
CA PRO A 6 19.91 6.90 -89.57
C PRO A 6 21.45 6.83 -89.33
N ALA A 7 21.76 6.76 -88.02
CA ALA A 7 22.77 5.99 -87.27
C ALA A 7 24.24 5.85 -87.74
N ALA A 8 25.18 6.18 -86.85
CA ALA A 8 26.33 5.33 -86.51
C ALA A 8 26.97 5.75 -85.17
N ALA A 9 27.38 4.76 -84.39
CA ALA A 9 28.00 4.86 -83.08
C ALA A 9 29.50 5.23 -83.15
N ALA A 10 30.02 5.86 -82.09
CA ALA A 10 31.45 5.83 -81.78
C ALA A 10 31.69 6.03 -80.27
N SER A 11 32.46 5.09 -79.72
CA SER A 11 32.87 4.93 -78.34
C SER A 11 33.83 6.03 -77.85
N VAL A 12 33.74 6.41 -76.57
CA VAL A 12 34.75 7.24 -75.91
C VAL A 12 35.24 6.55 -74.63
N ALA A 13 36.56 6.40 -74.55
CA ALA A 13 37.29 5.74 -73.48
C ALA A 13 37.35 6.58 -72.20
N ILE A 14 37.30 5.87 -71.07
CA ILE A 14 37.32 6.36 -69.71
C ILE A 14 38.77 6.65 -69.29
N VAL A 15 39.03 7.84 -68.73
CA VAL A 15 40.24 8.16 -67.97
C VAL A 15 39.85 8.30 -66.49
N LEU A 16 40.38 7.42 -65.66
CA LEU A 16 40.19 7.38 -64.21
C LEU A 16 40.86 8.59 -63.53
N GLY A 17 40.05 9.45 -62.92
CA GLY A 17 40.50 10.34 -61.84
C GLY A 17 40.17 9.71 -60.49
N ALA A 18 41.21 9.37 -59.72
CA ALA A 18 41.06 8.84 -58.37
C ALA A 18 40.60 9.94 -57.39
N VAL A 19 39.29 10.13 -57.27
CA VAL A 19 38.69 10.82 -56.14
C VAL A 19 38.76 9.88 -54.94
N ARG A 20 39.58 10.22 -53.94
CA ARG A 20 39.48 9.62 -52.60
C ARG A 20 38.11 10.02 -52.04
N ALA A 21 37.12 9.17 -52.26
CA ALA A 21 35.92 9.17 -51.45
C ALA A 21 36.35 8.89 -50.01
N ALA A 22 36.39 9.93 -49.18
CA ALA A 22 36.33 9.74 -47.74
C ALA A 22 35.01 9.01 -47.50
N GLY A 23 35.09 7.70 -47.30
CA GLY A 23 33.95 6.90 -46.89
C GLY A 23 33.42 7.52 -45.61
N ALA A 24 32.24 8.13 -45.69
CA ALA A 24 31.38 8.24 -44.53
C ALA A 24 31.03 6.80 -44.14
N GLN A 25 31.93 6.16 -43.39
CA GLN A 25 31.55 5.11 -42.47
C GLN A 25 30.53 5.79 -41.56
N GLY A 26 29.24 5.61 -41.87
CA GLY A 26 28.18 5.96 -40.96
C GLY A 26 28.52 5.26 -39.66
N ALA A 27 28.99 6.03 -38.67
CA ALA A 27 29.15 5.53 -37.33
C ALA A 27 27.79 4.94 -36.97
N ALA A 28 27.72 3.60 -36.84
CA ALA A 28 26.53 2.95 -36.34
C ALA A 28 26.17 3.68 -35.05
N ALA A 29 25.06 4.44 -35.06
CA ALA A 29 24.71 5.29 -33.95
C ALA A 29 24.66 4.39 -32.72
N ASP A 30 25.45 4.70 -31.69
CA ASP A 30 25.49 3.94 -30.45
C ASP A 30 24.07 3.87 -29.88
N THR A 31 23.45 2.71 -30.06
CA THR A 31 22.06 2.42 -29.72
C THR A 31 21.84 2.35 -28.21
N SER A 32 22.94 2.31 -27.44
CA SER A 32 22.97 2.29 -25.98
C SER A 32 23.47 3.61 -25.35
N SER A 33 23.62 4.68 -26.16
CA SER A 33 24.02 6.01 -25.68
C SER A 33 23.00 6.65 -24.73
N VAL A 34 23.45 7.60 -23.90
CA VAL A 34 22.59 8.41 -23.01
C VAL A 34 21.44 9.08 -23.79
N ALA A 35 21.72 9.60 -24.98
CA ALA A 35 20.71 10.23 -25.83
C ALA A 35 19.66 9.22 -26.32
N ALA A 36 20.07 7.99 -26.66
CA ALA A 36 19.15 6.92 -27.03
C ALA A 36 18.27 6.47 -25.85
N ALA A 37 18.83 6.40 -24.64
CA ALA A 37 18.08 6.07 -23.42
C ALA A 37 17.03 7.14 -23.11
N ARG A 38 17.40 8.42 -23.16
CA ARG A 38 16.46 9.53 -22.97
C ARG A 38 15.33 9.50 -24.00
N ARG A 39 15.64 9.32 -25.30
CA ARG A 39 14.60 9.23 -26.34
C ARG A 39 13.62 8.08 -26.10
N LEU A 40 14.11 6.91 -25.67
CA LEU A 40 13.25 5.77 -25.34
C LEU A 40 12.34 6.10 -24.15
N LEU A 41 12.91 6.63 -23.06
CA LEU A 41 12.15 6.99 -21.86
C LEU A 41 11.10 8.07 -22.14
N ASP A 42 11.47 9.12 -22.86
CA ASP A 42 10.54 10.21 -23.18
C ASP A 42 9.38 9.71 -24.07
N ALA A 43 9.65 8.74 -24.97
CA ALA A 43 8.61 8.08 -25.76
C ALA A 43 7.75 7.14 -24.91
N ALA A 44 8.36 6.36 -24.03
CA ALA A 44 7.68 5.50 -23.07
C ALA A 44 6.73 6.30 -22.17
N GLU A 45 7.20 7.41 -21.60
CA GLU A 45 6.40 8.28 -20.72
C GLU A 45 5.18 8.85 -21.46
N ARG A 46 5.35 9.33 -22.71
CA ARG A 46 4.22 9.79 -23.53
C ARG A 46 3.21 8.68 -23.81
N GLU A 47 3.69 7.49 -24.19
CA GLU A 47 2.80 6.36 -24.46
C GLU A 47 2.04 5.94 -23.20
N LEU A 48 2.75 5.80 -22.08
CA LEU A 48 2.14 5.38 -20.82
C LEU A 48 1.17 6.41 -20.27
N THR A 49 1.43 7.72 -20.43
CA THR A 49 0.46 8.77 -20.08
C THR A 49 -0.84 8.64 -20.87
N ILE A 50 -0.77 8.35 -22.18
CA ILE A 50 -1.98 8.19 -23.00
C ILE A 50 -2.74 6.93 -22.58
N ARG A 51 -2.02 5.83 -22.34
CA ARG A 51 -2.64 4.55 -21.96
C ARG A 51 -3.22 4.58 -20.54
N SER A 52 -2.57 5.27 -19.59
CA SER A 52 -3.05 5.38 -18.22
C SER A 52 -4.42 6.05 -18.15
N VAL A 53 -4.70 7.05 -18.99
CA VAL A 53 -6.04 7.68 -19.07
C VAL A 53 -7.11 6.65 -19.45
N LYS A 54 -6.82 5.77 -20.42
CA LYS A 54 -7.76 4.69 -20.80
C LYS A 54 -8.00 3.73 -19.63
N VAL A 55 -6.93 3.33 -18.94
CA VAL A 55 -7.01 2.46 -17.76
C VAL A 55 -7.80 3.11 -16.63
N ASN A 56 -7.50 4.35 -16.29
CA ASN A 56 -8.15 5.06 -15.19
C ASN A 56 -9.64 5.30 -15.48
N ARG A 57 -10.01 5.66 -16.72
CA ARG A 57 -11.41 5.77 -17.13
C ARG A 57 -12.16 4.45 -17.04
N ALA A 58 -11.57 3.38 -17.59
CA ALA A 58 -12.20 2.06 -17.58
C ALA A 58 -12.33 1.51 -16.15
N GLY A 59 -11.29 1.66 -15.32
CA GLY A 59 -11.30 1.30 -13.90
C GLY A 59 -12.33 2.10 -13.11
N TRP A 60 -12.37 3.44 -13.28
CA TRP A 60 -13.38 4.27 -12.62
C TRP A 60 -14.81 3.83 -12.94
N ILE A 61 -15.10 3.56 -14.21
CA ILE A 61 -16.41 3.07 -14.63
C ILE A 61 -16.67 1.67 -14.05
N GLY A 62 -15.71 0.75 -14.16
CA GLY A 62 -15.80 -0.61 -13.62
C GLY A 62 -16.12 -0.64 -12.13
N GLU A 63 -15.53 0.26 -11.34
CA GLU A 63 -15.78 0.34 -9.89
C GLU A 63 -17.07 1.09 -9.52
N ASN A 64 -17.60 1.94 -10.41
CA ASN A 64 -18.83 2.70 -10.18
C ASN A 64 -20.08 2.10 -10.85
N PHE A 65 -19.91 1.15 -11.78
CA PHE A 65 -20.96 0.51 -12.55
C PHE A 65 -20.56 -0.94 -12.81
N ILE A 66 -20.67 -1.80 -11.79
CA ILE A 66 -20.20 -3.17 -11.89
C ILE A 66 -21.12 -3.97 -12.81
N THR A 67 -20.65 -4.30 -14.02
CA THR A 67 -21.34 -5.15 -14.99
C THR A 67 -20.31 -5.99 -15.76
N HIS A 68 -20.76 -7.03 -16.45
CA HIS A 68 -19.88 -7.84 -17.29
C HIS A 68 -19.10 -6.97 -18.29
N ASP A 69 -19.76 -6.02 -18.94
CA ASP A 69 -19.14 -5.20 -19.98
C ASP A 69 -18.09 -4.24 -19.40
N THR A 70 -18.34 -3.64 -18.24
CA THR A 70 -17.39 -2.70 -17.62
C THR A 70 -16.19 -3.44 -17.01
N GLU A 71 -16.38 -4.65 -16.50
CA GLU A 71 -15.30 -5.54 -16.08
C GLU A 71 -14.40 -5.91 -17.26
N VAL A 72 -14.97 -6.30 -18.40
CA VAL A 72 -14.21 -6.62 -19.62
C VAL A 72 -13.45 -5.39 -20.13
N LEU A 73 -14.09 -4.22 -20.19
CA LEU A 73 -13.42 -2.97 -20.61
C LEU A 73 -12.24 -2.60 -19.71
N ALA A 74 -12.39 -2.76 -18.38
CA ALA A 74 -11.33 -2.50 -17.43
C ALA A 74 -10.17 -3.51 -17.60
N ALA A 75 -10.49 -4.80 -17.75
CA ALA A 75 -9.51 -5.86 -17.97
C ALA A 75 -8.73 -5.66 -19.29
N ASP A 76 -9.42 -5.34 -20.39
CA ASP A 76 -8.79 -5.08 -21.69
C ASP A 76 -7.84 -3.87 -21.63
N ALA A 77 -8.25 -2.78 -20.97
CA ALA A 77 -7.40 -1.60 -20.79
C ALA A 77 -6.15 -1.92 -19.95
N GLN A 78 -6.29 -2.69 -18.87
CA GLN A 78 -5.17 -3.14 -18.05
C GLN A 78 -4.23 -4.06 -18.83
N ALA A 79 -4.77 -4.99 -19.62
CA ALA A 79 -3.98 -5.88 -20.46
C ALA A 79 -3.16 -5.11 -21.52
N GLU A 80 -3.76 -4.12 -22.18
CA GLU A 80 -3.08 -3.26 -23.14
C GLU A 80 -1.90 -2.50 -22.52
N VAL A 81 -2.09 -1.91 -21.33
CA VAL A 81 -0.99 -1.18 -20.67
C VAL A 81 0.10 -2.12 -20.18
N ALA A 82 -0.26 -3.29 -19.65
CA ALA A 82 0.70 -4.30 -19.20
C ALA A 82 1.57 -4.80 -20.36
N LEU A 83 0.98 -5.06 -21.54
CA LEU A 83 1.71 -5.42 -22.75
C LEU A 83 2.64 -4.29 -23.22
N ALA A 84 2.20 -3.04 -23.15
CA ALA A 84 3.02 -1.88 -23.48
C ALA A 84 4.21 -1.75 -22.51
N ILE A 85 3.98 -1.84 -21.20
CA ILE A 85 5.05 -1.81 -20.18
C ILE A 85 6.05 -2.94 -20.44
N LYS A 86 5.58 -4.17 -20.66
CA LYS A 86 6.45 -5.31 -20.98
C LYS A 86 7.35 -5.00 -22.17
N ARG A 87 6.77 -4.55 -23.29
CA ARG A 87 7.53 -4.20 -24.49
C ARG A 87 8.57 -3.10 -24.20
N LEU A 88 8.17 -2.04 -23.50
CA LEU A 88 9.06 -0.93 -23.16
C LEU A 88 10.20 -1.36 -22.25
N VAL A 89 9.93 -2.25 -21.29
CA VAL A 89 10.94 -2.87 -20.45
C VAL A 89 11.90 -3.73 -21.28
N ASP A 90 11.38 -4.58 -22.17
CA ASP A 90 12.19 -5.41 -23.05
C ASP A 90 13.11 -4.56 -23.95
N GLU A 91 12.61 -3.46 -24.52
CA GLU A 91 13.42 -2.50 -25.28
C GLU A 91 14.46 -1.79 -24.42
N ALA A 92 14.12 -1.47 -23.17
CA ALA A 92 15.01 -0.80 -22.22
C ALA A 92 16.21 -1.67 -21.81
N ARG A 93 16.12 -3.01 -21.97
CA ARG A 93 17.22 -3.93 -21.63
C ARG A 93 18.49 -3.71 -22.44
N ARG A 94 18.42 -3.08 -23.61
CA ARG A 94 19.64 -2.73 -24.38
C ARG A 94 20.55 -1.73 -23.65
N PHE A 95 20.04 -1.09 -22.60
CA PHE A 95 20.79 -0.18 -21.74
C PHE A 95 21.31 -0.87 -20.46
N ASP A 96 21.04 -2.16 -20.27
CA ASP A 96 21.57 -2.92 -19.14
C ASP A 96 23.12 -2.96 -19.26
N GLY A 97 23.81 -2.39 -18.26
CA GLY A 97 25.27 -2.25 -18.27
C GLY A 97 25.81 -0.96 -18.89
N ALA A 98 24.97 -0.12 -19.50
CA ALA A 98 25.41 1.19 -20.01
C ALA A 98 25.73 2.16 -18.87
N ALA A 99 26.78 2.96 -19.04
CA ALA A 99 27.15 4.04 -18.10
C ALA A 99 26.21 5.25 -18.26
N LEU A 100 25.03 5.16 -17.64
CA LEU A 100 23.98 6.18 -17.75
C LEU A 100 23.98 7.14 -16.55
N PRO A 101 23.60 8.43 -16.71
CA PRO A 101 23.36 9.35 -15.61
C PRO A 101 22.33 8.85 -14.59
N ALA A 102 22.41 9.32 -13.34
CA ALA A 102 21.56 8.85 -12.24
C ALA A 102 20.06 9.03 -12.50
N ASP A 103 19.65 10.15 -13.11
CA ASP A 103 18.25 10.43 -13.46
C ASP A 103 17.71 9.44 -14.51
N VAL A 104 18.53 9.07 -15.49
CA VAL A 104 18.18 8.08 -16.53
C VAL A 104 18.07 6.69 -15.92
N ARG A 105 19.04 6.28 -15.09
CA ARG A 105 18.99 4.98 -14.38
C ARG A 105 17.75 4.86 -13.51
N ARG A 106 17.37 5.94 -12.83
CA ARG A 106 16.16 5.99 -12.01
C ARG A 106 14.89 5.79 -12.84
N ARG A 107 14.74 6.49 -13.97
CA ARG A 107 13.57 6.28 -14.86
C ARG A 107 13.52 4.85 -15.41
N LEU A 108 14.66 4.27 -15.80
CA LEU A 108 14.71 2.88 -16.24
C LEU A 108 14.30 1.90 -15.13
N LEU A 109 14.74 2.13 -13.89
CA LEU A 109 14.31 1.34 -12.75
C LEU A 109 12.80 1.47 -12.53
N LEU A 110 12.27 2.69 -12.48
CA LEU A 110 10.84 2.93 -12.27
C LEU A 110 9.97 2.35 -13.37
N LEU A 111 10.46 2.29 -14.62
CA LEU A 111 9.81 1.57 -15.71
C LEU A 111 9.72 0.06 -15.44
N LYS A 112 10.82 -0.55 -14.97
CA LYS A 112 10.85 -1.98 -14.60
C LYS A 112 9.93 -2.30 -13.40
N LEU A 113 9.70 -1.32 -12.52
CA LEU A 113 8.88 -1.49 -11.32
C LEU A 113 7.38 -1.21 -11.54
N GLN A 114 6.93 -0.87 -12.75
CA GLN A 114 5.51 -0.64 -13.05
C GLN A 114 4.65 -1.90 -12.91
N LEU A 115 5.23 -3.11 -12.92
CA LEU A 115 4.53 -4.37 -12.75
C LEU A 115 4.98 -5.07 -11.47
N ALA A 116 4.01 -5.39 -10.59
CA ALA A 116 4.29 -6.15 -9.37
C ALA A 116 4.70 -7.61 -9.68
N ALA A 117 4.22 -8.21 -10.77
CA ALA A 117 4.76 -9.47 -11.25
C ALA A 117 5.03 -9.38 -12.75
N PRO A 118 6.30 -9.43 -13.17
CA PRO A 118 6.67 -9.38 -14.57
C PRO A 118 6.40 -10.73 -15.23
N ALA A 119 5.81 -10.69 -16.42
CA ALA A 119 5.62 -11.90 -17.22
C ALA A 119 6.96 -12.45 -17.71
N PRO A 120 7.12 -13.78 -17.79
CA PRO A 120 8.28 -14.41 -18.44
C PRO A 120 8.37 -14.02 -19.94
N PRO A 121 9.57 -14.15 -20.55
CA PRO A 121 9.74 -13.86 -21.98
C PRO A 121 8.96 -14.80 -22.90
N ASP A 122 8.81 -16.07 -22.51
CA ASP A 122 8.05 -17.05 -23.29
C ASP A 122 6.55 -16.71 -23.25
N SER A 123 5.91 -16.68 -24.43
CA SER A 123 4.52 -16.26 -24.56
C SER A 123 3.50 -17.26 -23.99
N VAL A 124 3.83 -18.55 -23.97
CA VAL A 124 2.97 -19.60 -23.40
C VAL A 124 2.98 -19.50 -21.89
N ASP A 125 4.17 -19.40 -21.31
CA ASP A 125 4.37 -19.19 -19.87
C ASP A 125 3.78 -17.85 -19.41
N ALA A 126 3.89 -16.78 -20.21
CA ALA A 126 3.27 -15.49 -19.89
C ALA A 126 1.73 -15.56 -19.88
N ALA A 127 1.14 -16.29 -20.82
CA ALA A 127 -0.30 -16.51 -20.86
C ALA A 127 -0.78 -17.41 -19.70
N GLU A 128 0.02 -18.41 -19.30
CA GLU A 128 -0.25 -19.22 -18.12
C GLU A 128 -0.21 -18.39 -16.85
N MET A 129 0.83 -17.58 -16.66
CA MET A 129 0.98 -16.69 -15.51
C MET A 129 -0.21 -15.74 -15.37
N SER A 130 -0.66 -15.16 -16.48
CA SER A 130 -1.83 -14.26 -16.50
C SER A 130 -3.11 -14.98 -16.06
N ARG A 131 -3.36 -16.20 -16.56
CA ARG A 131 -4.50 -17.03 -16.13
C ARG A 131 -4.41 -17.43 -14.65
N LEU A 132 -3.21 -17.77 -14.16
CA LEU A 132 -2.99 -18.11 -12.76
C LEU A 132 -3.25 -16.92 -11.84
N GLY A 133 -2.71 -15.75 -12.16
CA GLY A 133 -2.94 -14.52 -11.38
C GLY A 133 -4.43 -14.18 -11.27
N ALA A 134 -5.13 -14.13 -12.42
CA ALA A 134 -6.57 -13.86 -12.44
C ALA A 134 -7.38 -14.93 -11.67
N GLY A 135 -7.02 -16.21 -11.81
CA GLY A 135 -7.68 -17.29 -11.10
C GLY A 135 -7.45 -17.27 -9.59
N LEU A 136 -6.25 -16.88 -9.13
CA LEU A 136 -5.94 -16.75 -7.70
C LEU A 136 -6.72 -15.60 -7.06
N ASP A 137 -6.75 -14.44 -7.70
CA ASP A 137 -7.52 -13.28 -7.25
C ASP A 137 -9.03 -13.59 -7.20
N ALA A 138 -9.58 -14.18 -8.27
CA ALA A 138 -10.98 -14.56 -8.34
C ALA A 138 -11.38 -15.60 -7.27
N ASP A 139 -10.52 -16.59 -7.00
CA ASP A 139 -10.80 -17.60 -5.98
C ASP A 139 -10.85 -17.01 -4.57
N TYR A 140 -10.05 -15.98 -4.30
CA TYR A 140 -10.15 -15.22 -3.05
C TYR A 140 -11.48 -14.46 -2.98
N GLY A 141 -11.80 -13.67 -4.01
CA GLY A 141 -13.01 -12.83 -4.04
C GLY A 141 -14.32 -13.63 -3.95
N ARG A 142 -14.33 -14.85 -4.51
CA ARG A 142 -15.50 -15.74 -4.46
C ARG A 142 -15.48 -16.77 -3.33
N GLY A 143 -14.47 -16.72 -2.46
CA GLY A 143 -14.28 -17.66 -1.36
C GLY A 143 -15.50 -17.71 -0.44
N ARG A 144 -15.93 -18.93 -0.09
CA ARG A 144 -17.07 -19.17 0.81
C ARG A 144 -16.82 -20.38 1.69
N TYR A 145 -17.35 -20.33 2.90
CA TYR A 145 -17.36 -21.45 3.83
C TYR A 145 -18.78 -21.88 4.17
N CYS A 146 -19.12 -23.13 3.89
CA CYS A 146 -20.46 -23.68 4.09
C CYS A 146 -20.45 -24.67 5.27
N ASN A 147 -21.01 -24.25 6.40
CA ASN A 147 -21.11 -25.03 7.63
C ASN A 147 -22.31 -24.49 8.43
N PRO A 148 -23.26 -25.33 8.93
CA PRO A 148 -23.27 -26.80 8.96
C PRO A 148 -23.81 -27.51 7.72
N ALA A 149 -24.34 -26.79 6.73
CA ALA A 149 -24.93 -27.37 5.53
C ALA A 149 -24.34 -26.73 4.26
N PRO A 150 -24.35 -27.45 3.11
CA PRO A 150 -23.91 -26.91 1.82
C PRO A 150 -24.67 -25.66 1.36
N THR A 151 -25.87 -25.43 1.90
CA THR A 151 -26.71 -24.26 1.60
C THR A 151 -26.45 -23.07 2.52
N SER A 152 -25.73 -23.25 3.63
CA SER A 152 -25.45 -22.21 4.63
C SER A 152 -24.03 -21.67 4.49
N CYS A 153 -23.76 -21.01 3.36
CA CYS A 153 -22.44 -20.47 3.05
C CYS A 153 -22.29 -19.03 3.52
N ARG A 154 -21.14 -18.74 4.17
CA ARG A 154 -20.71 -17.40 4.60
C ARG A 154 -19.51 -16.96 3.77
N ASN A 155 -19.47 -15.70 3.35
CA ASN A 155 -18.31 -15.08 2.69
C ASN A 155 -17.34 -14.50 3.73
N LEU A 156 -16.27 -13.81 3.27
CA LEU A 156 -15.32 -13.15 4.17
C LEU A 156 -16.00 -12.16 5.12
N ASP A 157 -16.87 -11.28 4.61
CA ASP A 157 -17.52 -10.24 5.42
C ASP A 157 -18.33 -10.83 6.58
N ASP A 158 -19.08 -11.90 6.31
CA ASP A 158 -19.85 -12.60 7.33
C ASP A 158 -18.95 -13.27 8.38
N LEU A 159 -17.85 -13.88 7.96
CA LEU A 159 -16.91 -14.55 8.87
C LEU A 159 -16.06 -13.56 9.67
N ALA A 160 -15.64 -12.46 9.05
CA ALA A 160 -14.91 -11.38 9.69
C ALA A 160 -15.77 -10.69 10.76
N ARG A 161 -17.07 -10.50 10.50
CA ARG A 161 -18.02 -9.98 11.50
C ARG A 161 -18.13 -10.89 12.72
N VAL A 162 -18.12 -12.21 12.53
CA VAL A 162 -18.07 -13.15 13.67
C VAL A 162 -16.82 -12.93 14.51
N LEU A 163 -15.66 -12.72 13.90
CA LEU A 163 -14.41 -12.48 14.63
C LEU A 163 -14.41 -11.12 15.34
N ALA A 164 -14.98 -10.09 14.72
CA ALA A 164 -15.09 -8.76 15.31
C ALA A 164 -16.04 -8.72 16.52
N GLU A 165 -17.21 -9.37 16.42
CA GLU A 165 -18.31 -9.19 17.38
C GLU A 165 -18.44 -10.34 18.39
N SER A 166 -18.11 -11.58 18.02
CA SER A 166 -18.29 -12.73 18.89
C SER A 166 -17.23 -12.78 19.98
N ARG A 167 -17.62 -13.29 21.15
CA ARG A 167 -16.70 -13.66 22.24
C ARG A 167 -16.85 -15.13 22.61
N ASN A 168 -17.42 -15.94 21.72
CA ASN A 168 -17.56 -17.39 21.87
C ASN A 168 -16.38 -18.10 21.17
N PRO A 169 -15.47 -18.79 21.90
CA PRO A 169 -14.29 -19.41 21.31
C PRO A 169 -14.55 -20.37 20.15
N ASP A 170 -15.62 -21.16 20.20
CA ASP A 170 -15.95 -22.14 19.17
C ASP A 170 -16.41 -21.46 17.87
N SER A 171 -17.19 -20.40 17.99
CA SER A 171 -17.64 -19.58 16.85
C SER A 171 -16.47 -18.86 16.19
N LEU A 172 -15.54 -18.34 17.00
CA LEU A 172 -14.32 -17.70 16.52
C LEU A 172 -13.41 -18.71 15.78
N LEU A 173 -13.19 -19.88 16.38
CA LEU A 173 -12.43 -20.96 15.75
C LEU A 173 -13.07 -21.43 14.44
N ASP A 174 -14.38 -21.62 14.42
CA ASP A 174 -15.10 -22.07 13.23
C ASP A 174 -14.97 -21.06 12.08
N ALA A 175 -15.16 -19.76 12.37
CA ALA A 175 -15.05 -18.71 11.37
C ALA A 175 -13.62 -18.62 10.80
N TRP A 176 -12.62 -18.62 11.68
CA TRP A 176 -11.22 -18.56 11.29
C TRP A 176 -10.82 -19.77 10.44
N ARG A 177 -11.09 -20.98 10.93
CA ARG A 177 -10.78 -22.23 10.23
C ARG A 177 -11.49 -22.28 8.88
N GLY A 178 -12.76 -21.90 8.86
CA GLY A 178 -13.60 -21.90 7.67
C GLY A 178 -13.00 -21.09 6.53
N TRP A 179 -12.63 -19.85 6.82
CA TRP A 179 -12.01 -18.97 5.82
C TRP A 179 -10.66 -19.51 5.33
N HIS A 180 -9.83 -20.06 6.22
CA HIS A 180 -8.52 -20.58 5.83
C HIS A 180 -8.59 -21.81 4.91
N THR A 181 -9.75 -22.45 4.78
CA THR A 181 -9.94 -23.55 3.80
C THR A 181 -9.88 -23.10 2.34
N ILE A 182 -10.16 -21.82 2.04
CA ILE A 182 -10.14 -21.32 0.65
C ILE A 182 -8.72 -21.30 0.06
N GLY A 183 -7.69 -21.17 0.91
CA GLY A 183 -6.30 -21.12 0.47
C GLY A 183 -5.81 -22.47 -0.06
N VAL A 184 -6.32 -23.58 0.48
CA VAL A 184 -5.88 -24.94 0.15
C VAL A 184 -5.82 -25.21 -1.37
N PRO A 185 -6.90 -24.98 -2.16
CA PRO A 185 -6.87 -25.20 -3.61
C PRO A 185 -5.96 -24.22 -4.39
N MET A 186 -5.52 -23.12 -3.77
CA MET A 186 -4.65 -22.14 -4.40
C MET A 186 -3.16 -22.54 -4.36
N ARG A 187 -2.76 -23.43 -3.44
CA ARG A 187 -1.34 -23.66 -3.08
C ARG A 187 -0.44 -23.95 -4.29
N ASP A 188 -0.81 -24.94 -5.11
CA ASP A 188 0.04 -25.39 -6.21
C ASP A 188 0.03 -24.39 -7.39
N ARG A 189 -1.12 -23.75 -7.63
CA ARG A 189 -1.22 -22.65 -8.61
C ARG A 189 -0.38 -21.44 -8.21
N TYR A 190 -0.37 -21.10 -6.92
CA TYR A 190 0.48 -20.04 -6.37
C TYR A 190 1.97 -20.38 -6.54
N ALA A 191 2.38 -21.61 -6.27
CA ALA A 191 3.76 -22.05 -6.49
C ALA A 191 4.18 -21.92 -7.98
N ARG A 192 3.29 -22.30 -8.93
CA ARG A 192 3.55 -22.10 -10.36
C ARG A 192 3.60 -20.62 -10.74
N PHE A 193 2.70 -19.80 -10.21
CA PHE A 193 2.71 -18.35 -10.41
C PHE A 193 4.03 -17.72 -9.94
N VAL A 194 4.52 -18.09 -8.75
CA VAL A 194 5.82 -17.66 -8.21
C VAL A 194 6.98 -18.02 -9.14
N ALA A 195 6.99 -19.24 -9.68
CA ALA A 195 8.03 -19.69 -10.60
C ALA A 195 8.09 -18.83 -11.87
N LEU A 196 6.94 -18.52 -12.46
CA LEU A 196 6.79 -17.70 -13.65
C LEU A 196 7.15 -16.23 -13.40
N ALA A 197 6.69 -15.65 -12.28
CA ALA A 197 7.03 -14.29 -11.88
C ALA A 197 8.54 -14.13 -11.65
N ASN A 198 9.19 -15.13 -11.06
CA ASN A 198 10.64 -15.15 -10.86
C ASN A 198 11.40 -15.25 -12.19
N GLU A 199 10.89 -15.98 -13.17
CA GLU A 199 11.49 -16.02 -14.50
C GLU A 199 11.42 -14.65 -15.18
N GLY A 200 10.26 -13.98 -15.14
CA GLY A 200 10.13 -12.60 -15.62
C GLY A 200 11.07 -11.63 -14.90
N ALA A 201 11.21 -11.76 -13.57
CA ALA A 201 12.12 -10.90 -12.79
C ALA A 201 13.59 -11.10 -13.19
N ARG A 202 14.01 -12.36 -13.40
CA ARG A 202 15.35 -12.68 -13.91
C ARG A 202 15.59 -12.16 -15.31
N ALA A 203 14.60 -12.23 -16.18
CA ALA A 203 14.70 -11.66 -17.52
C ALA A 203 14.94 -10.14 -17.49
N MET A 204 14.47 -9.43 -16.46
CA MET A 204 14.71 -7.99 -16.27
C MET A 204 16.01 -7.65 -15.52
N GLY A 205 16.79 -8.65 -15.11
CA GLY A 205 18.07 -8.49 -14.42
C GLY A 205 18.01 -8.51 -12.89
N PHE A 206 16.89 -8.95 -12.29
CA PHE A 206 16.77 -9.15 -10.84
C PHE A 206 17.04 -10.61 -10.47
N ALA A 207 17.38 -10.89 -9.21
CA ALA A 207 17.58 -12.28 -8.75
C ALA A 207 16.27 -13.08 -8.72
N ASP A 208 15.20 -12.43 -8.25
CA ASP A 208 13.85 -12.95 -8.09
C ASP A 208 12.85 -11.79 -7.99
N ALA A 209 11.55 -12.08 -7.99
CA ALA A 209 10.50 -11.05 -7.91
C ALA A 209 10.53 -10.28 -6.57
N GLY A 210 10.96 -10.91 -5.48
CA GLY A 210 11.12 -10.24 -4.19
C GLY A 210 12.26 -9.21 -4.22
N ALA A 211 13.40 -9.54 -4.82
CA ALA A 211 14.51 -8.62 -5.02
C ALA A 211 14.11 -7.42 -5.91
N MET A 212 13.28 -7.66 -6.93
CA MET A 212 12.69 -6.60 -7.75
C MET A 212 11.84 -5.65 -6.90
N TRP A 213 10.93 -6.15 -6.04
CA TRP A 213 10.12 -5.29 -5.17
C TRP A 213 10.99 -4.43 -4.26
N ARG A 214 12.00 -5.05 -3.61
CA ARG A 214 12.89 -4.34 -2.69
C ARG A 214 13.79 -3.32 -3.39
N ALA A 215 14.01 -3.43 -4.69
CA ALA A 215 14.77 -2.44 -5.46
C ALA A 215 14.06 -1.07 -5.54
N GLY A 216 12.74 -1.02 -5.24
CA GLY A 216 11.98 0.24 -5.15
C GLY A 216 12.34 1.14 -3.96
N TYR A 217 13.17 0.67 -3.03
CA TYR A 217 13.55 1.42 -1.82
C TYR A 217 14.90 2.14 -1.91
N ASP A 218 15.37 2.44 -3.12
CA ASP A 218 16.59 3.23 -3.39
C ASP A 218 17.85 2.74 -2.65
N MET A 219 17.94 1.43 -2.43
CA MET A 219 19.05 0.77 -1.75
C MET A 219 19.19 -0.68 -2.24
N PRO A 220 20.32 -1.36 -1.96
CA PRO A 220 20.44 -2.78 -2.26
C PRO A 220 19.31 -3.58 -1.59
N PRO A 221 18.66 -4.54 -2.30
CA PRO A 221 17.52 -5.29 -1.79
C PRO A 221 17.71 -5.93 -0.41
N ASP A 222 18.90 -6.45 -0.12
CA ASP A 222 19.19 -7.11 1.16
C ASP A 222 19.43 -6.10 2.30
N SER A 223 19.92 -4.89 1.97
CA SER A 223 20.06 -3.81 2.96
C SER A 223 18.70 -3.32 3.46
N PHE A 224 17.66 -3.37 2.62
CA PHE A 224 16.31 -2.98 3.00
C PHE A 224 15.72 -3.89 4.09
N VAL A 225 16.01 -5.19 4.07
CA VAL A 225 15.58 -6.13 5.10
C VAL A 225 16.14 -5.73 6.48
N VAL A 226 17.40 -5.28 6.52
CA VAL A 226 18.06 -4.80 7.74
C VAL A 226 17.39 -3.52 8.27
N VAL A 227 16.98 -2.61 7.38
CA VAL A 227 16.22 -1.40 7.78
C VAL A 227 14.89 -1.77 8.42
N VAL A 228 14.14 -2.69 7.81
CA VAL A 228 12.86 -3.18 8.37
C VAL A 228 13.07 -3.82 9.74
N ASP A 229 14.08 -4.67 9.90
CA ASP A 229 14.38 -5.29 11.19
C ASP A 229 14.80 -4.26 12.24
N LYS A 230 15.60 -3.27 11.87
CA LYS A 230 15.97 -2.18 12.79
C LYS A 230 14.74 -1.43 13.28
N LEU A 231 13.86 -0.99 12.37
CA LEU A 231 12.63 -0.28 12.72
C LEU A 231 11.72 -1.12 13.63
N TRP A 232 11.62 -2.42 13.35
CA TRP A 232 10.91 -3.34 14.24
C TRP A 232 11.53 -3.40 15.64
N GLN A 233 12.85 -3.55 15.75
CA GLN A 233 13.52 -3.61 17.05
C GLN A 233 13.35 -2.31 17.86
N GLU A 234 13.25 -1.15 17.21
CA GLU A 234 12.94 0.11 17.88
C GLU A 234 11.53 0.07 18.50
N VAL A 235 10.51 -0.43 17.79
CA VAL A 235 9.12 -0.45 18.29
C VAL A 235 8.82 -1.65 19.19
N ARG A 236 9.56 -2.75 19.05
CA ARG A 236 9.34 -4.03 19.76
C ARG A 236 9.08 -3.87 21.26
N PRO A 237 9.81 -3.02 22.03
CA PRO A 237 9.55 -2.83 23.45
C PRO A 237 8.11 -2.41 23.77
N LEU A 238 7.52 -1.51 22.99
CA LEU A 238 6.11 -1.10 23.14
C LEU A 238 5.16 -2.24 22.77
N TYR A 239 5.45 -2.94 21.66
CA TYR A 239 4.63 -4.08 21.23
C TYR A 239 4.57 -5.19 22.27
N VAL A 240 5.70 -5.60 22.85
CA VAL A 240 5.70 -6.72 23.82
C VAL A 240 4.95 -6.35 25.11
N GLN A 241 4.97 -5.07 25.51
CA GLN A 241 4.15 -4.60 26.63
C GLN A 241 2.65 -4.61 26.29
N LEU A 242 2.28 -4.19 25.08
CA LEU A 242 0.91 -4.27 24.59
C LEU A 242 0.43 -5.73 24.51
N HIS A 243 1.23 -6.61 23.91
CA HIS A 243 0.97 -8.04 23.78
C HIS A 243 0.74 -8.69 25.15
N ALA A 244 1.65 -8.48 26.11
CA ALA A 244 1.53 -9.04 27.45
C ALA A 244 0.27 -8.55 28.18
N PHE A 245 -0.09 -7.27 28.01
CA PHE A 245 -1.30 -6.71 28.57
C PHE A 245 -2.55 -7.35 27.95
N VAL A 246 -2.63 -7.42 26.62
CA VAL A 246 -3.72 -8.07 25.88
C VAL A 246 -3.83 -9.55 26.25
N ARG A 247 -2.71 -10.28 26.31
CA ARG A 247 -2.66 -11.67 26.76
C ARG A 247 -3.30 -11.85 28.13
N ARG A 248 -2.95 -11.02 29.11
CA ARG A 248 -3.55 -11.10 30.45
C ARG A 248 -5.05 -10.85 30.44
N ARG A 249 -5.52 -9.92 29.61
CA ARG A 249 -6.96 -9.65 29.43
C ARG A 249 -7.68 -10.84 28.81
N LEU A 250 -7.08 -11.46 27.79
CA LEU A 250 -7.60 -12.68 27.18
C LEU A 250 -7.57 -13.87 28.14
N VAL A 251 -6.53 -14.03 28.97
CA VAL A 251 -6.49 -15.03 30.05
C VAL A 251 -7.62 -14.82 31.04
N ALA A 252 -7.88 -13.56 31.46
CA ALA A 252 -8.98 -13.25 32.37
C ALA A 252 -10.35 -13.56 31.75
N ARG A 253 -10.51 -13.37 30.43
CA ARG A 253 -11.77 -13.61 29.71
C ARG A 253 -12.02 -15.09 29.40
N TYR A 254 -10.99 -15.81 28.94
CA TYR A 254 -11.11 -17.14 28.34
C TYR A 254 -10.43 -18.25 29.15
N GLY A 255 -9.67 -17.89 30.19
CA GLY A 255 -8.96 -18.82 31.06
C GLY A 255 -7.59 -19.28 30.53
N PRO A 256 -6.70 -19.74 31.43
CA PRO A 256 -5.31 -20.07 31.12
C PRO A 256 -5.15 -21.34 30.26
N LYS A 257 -6.21 -22.14 30.11
CA LYS A 257 -6.21 -23.33 29.24
C LYS A 257 -6.29 -22.96 27.76
N LEU A 258 -7.10 -21.95 27.42
CA LEU A 258 -7.23 -21.48 26.05
C LEU A 258 -6.14 -20.47 25.68
N VAL A 259 -5.71 -19.65 26.65
CA VAL A 259 -4.68 -18.63 26.46
C VAL A 259 -3.56 -18.87 27.48
N PRO A 260 -2.41 -19.43 27.08
CA PRO A 260 -1.29 -19.66 28.00
C PRO A 260 -0.75 -18.34 28.58
N PRO A 261 -0.64 -18.15 29.91
CA PRO A 261 -0.26 -16.87 30.52
C PRO A 261 1.12 -16.30 30.12
N GLY A 262 2.02 -17.15 29.64
CA GLY A 262 3.36 -16.78 29.16
C GLY A 262 3.64 -17.27 27.74
N GLY A 263 2.60 -17.55 26.94
CA GLY A 263 2.77 -18.05 25.57
C GLY A 263 2.24 -17.08 24.51
N MET A 264 2.20 -17.56 23.27
CA MET A 264 1.68 -16.82 22.12
C MET A 264 0.15 -16.64 22.20
N LEU A 265 -0.36 -15.65 21.48
CA LEU A 265 -1.79 -15.38 21.32
C LEU A 265 -2.36 -16.23 20.19
N SER A 266 -3.49 -16.90 20.44
CA SER A 266 -4.23 -17.61 19.41
C SER A 266 -4.96 -16.59 18.51
N VAL A 267 -4.68 -16.60 17.21
CA VAL A 267 -5.05 -15.52 16.27
C VAL A 267 -6.55 -15.19 16.21
N GLN A 268 -7.42 -16.19 16.29
CA GLN A 268 -8.89 -16.04 16.22
C GLN A 268 -9.47 -15.27 17.41
N LEU A 269 -8.71 -15.07 18.49
CA LEU A 269 -9.14 -14.30 19.66
C LEU A 269 -8.83 -12.80 19.55
N LEU A 270 -8.27 -12.37 18.42
CA LEU A 270 -7.73 -11.01 18.26
C LEU A 270 -8.70 -10.04 17.55
N GLY A 271 -9.93 -10.45 17.26
CA GLY A 271 -10.95 -9.55 16.72
C GLY A 271 -10.92 -9.35 15.20
N ASP A 272 -10.00 -10.02 14.51
CA ASP A 272 -9.80 -9.91 13.07
C ASP A 272 -9.43 -11.28 12.46
N MET A 273 -9.74 -11.49 11.17
CA MET A 273 -9.49 -12.74 10.44
C MET A 273 -8.04 -13.18 10.44
N TRP A 274 -7.12 -12.22 10.38
CA TRP A 274 -5.69 -12.48 10.35
C TRP A 274 -5.00 -12.08 11.66
N GLY A 275 -5.73 -11.45 12.59
CA GLY A 275 -5.19 -10.83 13.79
C GLY A 275 -4.26 -9.66 13.47
N GLN A 276 -4.58 -8.89 12.42
CA GLN A 276 -3.82 -7.71 12.00
C GLN A 276 -4.24 -6.43 12.74
N ASP A 277 -5.49 -6.36 13.19
CA ASP A 277 -6.08 -5.26 13.96
C ASP A 277 -6.76 -5.86 15.20
N TRP A 278 -6.43 -5.34 16.38
CA TRP A 278 -6.97 -5.79 17.67
C TRP A 278 -7.97 -4.80 18.27
N SER A 279 -8.33 -3.73 17.53
CA SER A 279 -9.30 -2.72 17.97
C SER A 279 -10.67 -3.33 18.30
N ASN A 280 -11.08 -4.35 17.55
CA ASN A 280 -12.35 -5.06 17.73
C ASN A 280 -12.47 -5.81 19.07
N ILE A 281 -11.37 -6.06 19.80
CA ILE A 281 -11.41 -6.66 21.15
C ILE A 281 -11.22 -5.64 22.27
N ALA A 282 -11.39 -4.34 21.98
CA ALA A 282 -11.29 -3.28 22.97
C ALA A 282 -12.20 -3.52 24.19
N ASP A 283 -13.39 -4.10 24.02
CA ASP A 283 -14.31 -4.48 25.11
C ASP A 283 -13.73 -5.56 26.06
N VAL A 284 -12.83 -6.41 25.57
CA VAL A 284 -12.12 -7.42 26.39
C VAL A 284 -10.91 -6.80 27.07
N VAL A 285 -10.19 -5.94 26.36
CA VAL A 285 -8.92 -5.36 26.80
C VAL A 285 -9.12 -4.20 27.79
N ILE A 286 -10.17 -3.41 27.59
CA ILE A 286 -10.50 -2.23 28.38
C ILE A 286 -11.51 -2.62 29.47
N PRO A 287 -11.26 -2.32 30.76
CA PRO A 287 -12.23 -2.60 31.82
C PRO A 287 -13.60 -1.95 31.56
N PRO A 288 -14.72 -2.64 31.88
CA PRO A 288 -16.03 -2.03 31.86
C PRO A 288 -16.08 -0.75 32.71
N GLY A 289 -16.66 0.32 32.17
CA GLY A 289 -16.74 1.63 32.82
C GLY A 289 -15.49 2.51 32.67
N ALA A 290 -14.38 2.00 32.14
CA ALA A 290 -13.25 2.85 31.75
C ALA A 290 -13.59 3.56 30.43
N SER A 291 -13.75 4.87 30.49
CA SER A 291 -13.96 5.73 29.32
C SER A 291 -12.68 6.52 29.02
N GLY A 292 -12.44 6.77 27.72
CA GLY A 292 -11.27 7.53 27.28
C GLY A 292 -11.44 9.02 27.55
N SER A 293 -11.06 9.87 26.61
CA SER A 293 -11.35 11.31 26.69
C SER A 293 -12.84 11.65 26.69
N GLY A 294 -13.72 10.67 26.45
CA GLY A 294 -15.17 10.84 26.37
C GLY A 294 -15.65 11.43 25.06
N VAL A 295 -14.75 11.63 24.09
CA VAL A 295 -15.07 12.13 22.76
C VAL A 295 -15.58 10.98 21.90
N ASP A 296 -16.87 10.97 21.62
CA ASP A 296 -17.49 10.11 20.61
C ASP A 296 -17.81 10.94 19.37
N LEU A 297 -16.87 10.96 18.42
CA LEU A 297 -17.03 11.71 17.18
C LEU A 297 -18.21 11.18 16.34
N THR A 298 -18.49 9.87 16.36
CA THR A 298 -19.65 9.30 15.67
C THR A 298 -20.95 9.84 16.25
N ALA A 299 -21.09 9.86 17.58
CA ALA A 299 -22.26 10.44 18.23
C ALA A 299 -22.40 11.94 17.93
N ILE A 300 -21.29 12.69 17.92
CA ILE A 300 -21.29 14.12 17.58
C ILE A 300 -21.76 14.35 16.13
N LEU A 301 -21.20 13.62 15.16
CA LEU A 301 -21.57 13.74 13.74
C LEU A 301 -23.06 13.41 13.52
N LYS A 302 -23.56 12.34 14.15
CA LYS A 302 -24.97 11.93 14.08
C LYS A 302 -25.89 12.95 14.74
N ALA A 303 -25.57 13.42 15.95
CA ALA A 303 -26.38 14.40 16.67
C ALA A 303 -26.49 15.72 15.91
N ARG A 304 -25.40 16.15 15.28
CA ARG A 304 -25.33 17.36 14.45
C ARG A 304 -25.87 17.15 13.02
N LYS A 305 -26.22 15.91 12.65
CA LYS A 305 -26.70 15.53 11.31
C LYS A 305 -25.75 15.99 10.20
N VAL A 306 -24.44 15.84 10.43
CA VAL A 306 -23.42 16.22 9.44
C VAL A 306 -23.58 15.32 8.21
N ALA A 307 -23.78 15.93 7.04
CA ALA A 307 -23.93 15.18 5.79
C ALA A 307 -22.57 14.67 5.29
N PRO A 308 -22.53 13.56 4.52
CA PRO A 308 -21.31 13.05 3.90
C PRO A 308 -20.45 14.10 3.19
N LEU A 309 -21.05 14.92 2.33
CA LEU A 309 -20.34 15.98 1.61
C LEU A 309 -19.75 17.05 2.54
N ASP A 310 -20.39 17.32 3.68
CA ASP A 310 -19.86 18.28 4.66
C ASP A 310 -18.67 17.71 5.43
N MET A 311 -18.61 16.39 5.62
CA MET A 311 -17.41 15.71 6.12
C MET A 311 -16.25 15.85 5.11
N VAL A 312 -16.52 15.66 3.81
CA VAL A 312 -15.50 15.86 2.76
C VAL A 312 -15.04 17.31 2.69
N ARG A 313 -15.94 18.29 2.75
CA ARG A 313 -15.57 19.71 2.84
C ARG A 313 -14.75 20.01 4.08
N THR A 314 -15.00 19.30 5.19
CA THR A 314 -14.20 19.43 6.40
C THR A 314 -12.78 18.90 6.19
N GLY A 315 -12.65 17.75 5.53
CA GLY A 315 -11.35 17.22 5.09
C GLY A 315 -10.62 18.20 4.16
N GLU A 316 -11.28 18.75 3.15
CA GLU A 316 -10.69 19.76 2.26
C GLU A 316 -10.20 20.99 3.03
N ARG A 317 -11.02 21.51 3.97
CA ARG A 317 -10.63 22.65 4.81
C ARG A 317 -9.38 22.36 5.62
N PHE A 318 -9.10 21.11 6.01
CA PHE A 318 -7.84 20.74 6.64
C PHE A 318 -6.66 21.08 5.75
N TYR A 319 -6.62 20.55 4.53
CA TYR A 319 -5.52 20.79 3.58
C TYR A 319 -5.42 22.26 3.16
N VAL A 320 -6.55 22.93 2.89
CA VAL A 320 -6.56 24.37 2.57
C VAL A 320 -6.00 25.20 3.73
N SER A 321 -6.28 24.82 4.98
CA SER A 321 -5.72 25.50 6.16
C SER A 321 -4.18 25.45 6.18
N LEU A 322 -3.58 24.37 5.66
CA LEU A 322 -2.13 24.23 5.54
C LEU A 322 -1.54 25.06 4.38
N GLY A 323 -2.37 25.58 3.47
CA GLY A 323 -1.94 26.40 2.33
C GLY A 323 -1.94 25.68 0.99
N PHE A 324 -2.58 24.52 0.90
CA PHE A 324 -2.91 23.92 -0.39
C PHE A 324 -4.11 24.61 -1.05
N ASP A 325 -4.21 24.52 -2.37
CA ASP A 325 -5.37 25.02 -3.12
C ASP A 325 -6.62 24.17 -2.84
N SER A 326 -7.80 24.75 -2.97
CA SER A 326 -9.07 24.00 -2.96
C SER A 326 -9.12 22.94 -4.06
N LEU A 327 -9.92 21.89 -3.84
CA LEU A 327 -10.21 20.88 -4.85
C LEU A 327 -11.02 21.51 -5.98
N PRO A 328 -10.81 21.09 -7.24
CA PRO A 328 -11.49 21.67 -8.39
C PRO A 328 -13.00 21.39 -8.36
N ALA A 329 -13.81 22.18 -9.06
CA ALA A 329 -15.26 21.94 -9.16
C ALA A 329 -15.59 20.53 -9.70
N THR A 330 -14.77 20.03 -10.62
CA THR A 330 -14.88 18.67 -11.18
C THR A 330 -14.77 17.58 -10.13
N PHE A 331 -13.99 17.77 -9.05
CA PHE A 331 -13.91 16.83 -7.95
C PHE A 331 -15.29 16.59 -7.32
N TRP A 332 -16.03 17.67 -7.06
CA TRP A 332 -17.35 17.62 -6.44
C TRP A 332 -18.42 17.08 -7.39
N GLU A 333 -18.27 17.33 -8.69
CA GLU A 333 -19.23 16.89 -9.70
C GLU A 333 -19.06 15.41 -10.08
N ARG A 334 -17.83 14.88 -10.02
CA ARG A 334 -17.47 13.59 -10.62
C ARG A 334 -17.12 12.50 -9.62
N SER A 335 -16.93 12.83 -8.34
CA SER A 335 -16.66 11.85 -7.29
C SER A 335 -17.91 11.05 -6.88
N LEU A 336 -17.70 9.89 -6.29
CA LEU A 336 -18.75 9.11 -5.63
C LEU A 336 -18.59 9.26 -4.12
N PHE A 337 -19.46 10.04 -3.49
CA PHE A 337 -19.43 10.27 -2.03
C PHE A 337 -20.36 9.36 -1.24
N VAL A 338 -21.40 8.82 -1.88
CA VAL A 338 -22.44 8.01 -1.25
C VAL A 338 -22.80 6.83 -2.13
N ARG A 339 -23.14 5.70 -1.51
CA ARG A 339 -23.58 4.51 -2.25
C ARG A 339 -24.85 4.85 -3.05
N PRO A 340 -24.86 4.67 -4.38
CA PRO A 340 -26.06 4.80 -5.20
C PRO A 340 -27.09 3.73 -4.86
N LYS A 341 -28.38 4.04 -5.05
CA LYS A 341 -29.46 3.06 -4.83
C LYS A 341 -29.76 2.20 -6.07
N ASP A 342 -29.27 2.61 -7.23
CA ASP A 342 -29.67 2.12 -8.54
C ASP A 342 -28.63 1.22 -9.20
N ARG A 343 -27.47 1.00 -8.56
CA ARG A 343 -26.37 0.18 -9.09
C ARG A 343 -25.42 -0.31 -8.01
N ASP A 344 -24.69 -1.37 -8.34
CA ASP A 344 -23.60 -1.90 -7.53
C ASP A 344 -22.29 -1.13 -7.77
N VAL A 345 -21.54 -0.91 -6.69
CA VAL A 345 -20.28 -0.17 -6.68
C VAL A 345 -19.28 -0.81 -5.71
N VAL A 346 -17.98 -0.64 -5.98
CA VAL A 346 -16.93 -0.96 -5.02
C VAL A 346 -16.87 0.15 -3.98
N CYS A 347 -17.33 -0.13 -2.76
CA CYS A 347 -17.39 0.89 -1.69
C CYS A 347 -16.08 1.12 -0.94
N HIS A 348 -15.08 0.26 -1.13
CA HIS A 348 -13.77 0.50 -0.54
C HIS A 348 -13.25 1.87 -1.00
N ALA A 349 -12.83 2.66 -0.01
CA ALA A 349 -12.37 4.02 -0.23
C ALA A 349 -11.15 4.03 -1.16
N SER A 350 -11.11 5.02 -2.06
CA SER A 350 -10.00 5.20 -2.99
C SER A 350 -10.03 6.60 -3.59
N ALA A 351 -8.85 7.17 -3.82
CA ALA A 351 -8.64 8.40 -4.56
C ALA A 351 -8.10 8.12 -5.98
N TRP A 352 -8.44 8.98 -6.92
CA TRP A 352 -8.17 8.79 -8.34
C TRP A 352 -7.81 10.11 -9.02
N TYR A 353 -6.92 10.04 -10.01
CA TYR A 353 -6.91 11.00 -11.11
C TYR A 353 -7.26 10.26 -12.41
N ILE A 354 -8.21 10.78 -13.19
CA ILE A 354 -8.77 10.02 -14.32
C ILE A 354 -8.22 10.49 -15.66
N ASP A 355 -8.52 11.73 -16.05
CA ASP A 355 -8.14 12.28 -17.35
C ASP A 355 -6.71 12.82 -17.35
N ASP A 356 -6.33 13.49 -16.27
CA ASP A 356 -5.00 13.96 -15.95
C ASP A 356 -4.95 14.24 -14.43
N PRO A 357 -3.79 14.57 -13.82
CA PRO A 357 -3.69 14.82 -12.39
C PRO A 357 -4.49 16.02 -11.84
N THR A 358 -5.27 16.73 -12.68
CA THR A 358 -6.22 17.78 -12.28
C THR A 358 -7.67 17.29 -12.24
N ASP A 359 -8.02 16.16 -12.87
CA ASP A 359 -9.32 15.49 -12.73
C ASP A 359 -9.32 14.50 -11.56
N LEU A 360 -9.21 15.08 -10.35
CA LEU A 360 -9.17 14.37 -9.08
C LEU A 360 -10.57 13.90 -8.67
N ARG A 361 -10.66 12.71 -8.08
CA ARG A 361 -11.92 12.12 -7.60
C ARG A 361 -11.67 11.23 -6.38
N ILE A 362 -12.63 11.19 -5.46
CA ILE A 362 -12.73 10.10 -4.48
C ILE A 362 -13.93 9.21 -4.79
N LYS A 363 -13.79 7.93 -4.42
CA LYS A 363 -14.87 6.95 -4.41
C LYS A 363 -15.00 6.35 -3.02
N MET A 364 -16.09 6.67 -2.35
CA MET A 364 -16.40 6.26 -0.98
C MET A 364 -17.91 6.10 -0.81
N CYS A 365 -18.32 5.21 0.10
CA CYS A 365 -19.72 5.05 0.50
C CYS A 365 -19.92 5.62 1.91
N ILE A 366 -19.77 6.94 2.03
CA ILE A 366 -19.59 7.63 3.32
C ILE A 366 -20.83 7.51 4.19
N GLU A 367 -20.60 7.06 5.43
CA GLU A 367 -21.53 7.14 6.54
C GLU A 367 -21.07 8.17 7.57
N PRO A 368 -21.98 8.83 8.32
CA PRO A 368 -21.61 9.85 9.31
C PRO A 368 -21.06 9.21 10.60
N ASN A 369 -19.86 8.65 10.53
CA ASN A 369 -19.14 8.05 11.66
C ASN A 369 -17.67 8.50 11.71
N ALA A 370 -16.99 8.20 12.81
CA ALA A 370 -15.62 8.63 13.07
C ALA A 370 -14.59 7.99 12.13
N ASP A 371 -14.80 6.74 11.72
CA ASP A 371 -13.88 6.01 10.85
C ASP A 371 -13.91 6.64 9.44
N GLU A 372 -15.09 6.83 8.87
CA GLU A 372 -15.28 7.52 7.59
C GLU A 372 -14.75 8.97 7.65
N PHE A 373 -14.88 9.66 8.79
CA PHE A 373 -14.29 10.99 8.95
C PHE A 373 -12.76 10.96 8.84
N ARG A 374 -12.10 9.95 9.41
CA ARG A 374 -10.65 9.74 9.27
C ARG A 374 -10.29 9.32 7.84
N THR A 375 -11.00 8.36 7.27
CA THR A 375 -10.78 7.85 5.91
C THR A 375 -10.90 8.97 4.88
N ILE A 376 -11.87 9.89 5.01
CA ILE A 376 -11.96 11.06 4.13
C ILE A 376 -10.68 11.90 4.18
N HIS A 377 -10.10 12.14 5.36
CA HIS A 377 -8.86 12.91 5.47
C HIS A 377 -7.68 12.13 4.86
N HIS A 378 -7.68 10.80 5.00
CA HIS A 378 -6.68 9.93 4.38
C HIS A 378 -6.75 9.99 2.85
N GLU A 379 -7.92 9.71 2.26
CA GLU A 379 -8.10 9.66 0.80
C GLU A 379 -7.81 11.00 0.13
N LEU A 380 -8.23 12.11 0.75
CA LEU A 380 -7.86 13.42 0.25
C LEU A 380 -6.33 13.59 0.21
N GLY A 381 -5.58 12.98 1.13
CA GLY A 381 -4.12 12.99 1.12
C GLY A 381 -3.54 12.49 -0.20
N HIS A 382 -4.12 11.44 -0.78
CA HIS A 382 -3.76 10.96 -2.11
C HIS A 382 -4.07 11.99 -3.21
N ASP A 383 -5.26 12.59 -3.22
CA ASP A 383 -5.63 13.63 -4.20
C ASP A 383 -4.67 14.84 -4.15
N TYR A 384 -4.35 15.30 -2.94
CA TYR A 384 -3.40 16.39 -2.74
C TYR A 384 -1.98 15.99 -3.17
N TYR A 385 -1.60 14.72 -3.04
CA TYR A 385 -0.33 14.21 -3.54
C TYR A 385 -0.30 14.12 -5.07
N PHE A 386 -1.35 13.57 -5.69
CA PHE A 386 -1.54 13.52 -7.16
C PHE A 386 -1.35 14.90 -7.77
N ARG A 387 -2.00 15.89 -7.18
CA ARG A 387 -1.89 17.28 -7.62
C ARG A 387 -0.50 17.86 -7.41
N ALA A 388 0.17 17.55 -6.30
CA ALA A 388 1.48 18.11 -5.98
C ALA A 388 2.56 17.69 -6.99
N TYR A 389 2.56 16.43 -7.44
CA TYR A 389 3.54 15.94 -8.41
C TYR A 389 3.06 16.00 -9.87
N LYS A 390 1.92 16.64 -10.17
CA LYS A 390 1.31 16.66 -11.51
C LYS A 390 2.25 17.09 -12.65
N ASP A 391 3.22 17.94 -12.33
CA ASP A 391 4.17 18.50 -13.30
C ASP A 391 5.44 17.64 -13.45
N GLN A 392 5.54 16.53 -12.70
CA GLN A 392 6.61 15.54 -12.87
C GLN A 392 6.40 14.71 -14.14
N PRO A 393 7.48 14.24 -14.80
CA PRO A 393 7.42 13.19 -15.81
C PRO A 393 6.64 11.95 -15.30
N PHE A 394 5.96 11.25 -16.20
CA PHE A 394 5.07 10.14 -15.86
C PHE A 394 5.68 9.11 -14.90
N LEU A 395 6.94 8.69 -15.14
CA LEU A 395 7.59 7.69 -14.28
C LEU A 395 7.92 8.22 -12.88
N TYR A 396 7.84 9.52 -12.65
CA TYR A 396 8.03 10.17 -11.35
C TYR A 396 6.70 10.54 -10.66
N GLN A 397 5.54 10.33 -11.30
CA GLN A 397 4.22 10.61 -10.74
C GLN A 397 3.75 9.50 -9.79
N ALA A 398 4.52 9.29 -8.73
CA ALA A 398 4.23 8.34 -7.65
C ALA A 398 4.79 8.88 -6.33
N GLY A 399 4.47 8.23 -5.20
CA GLY A 399 5.16 8.50 -3.94
C GLY A 399 6.66 8.19 -4.03
N ALA A 400 7.48 8.84 -3.19
CA ALA A 400 8.92 8.60 -3.16
C ALA A 400 9.29 7.10 -2.98
N ASN A 401 8.46 6.37 -2.24
CA ASN A 401 8.24 4.93 -2.34
C ASN A 401 6.76 4.63 -1.99
N ASP A 402 6.35 3.37 -2.02
CA ASP A 402 4.96 2.98 -1.76
C ASP A 402 4.49 3.29 -0.33
N GLY A 403 5.35 3.14 0.69
CA GLY A 403 5.02 3.51 2.07
C GLY A 403 4.81 5.02 2.31
N PHE A 404 5.42 5.89 1.50
CA PHE A 404 5.16 7.34 1.61
C PHE A 404 3.73 7.70 1.21
N HIS A 405 3.19 7.01 0.21
CA HIS A 405 1.89 7.35 -0.36
C HIS A 405 0.77 7.12 0.65
N GLU A 406 0.82 5.99 1.36
CA GLU A 406 -0.09 5.63 2.45
C GLU A 406 0.12 6.53 3.69
N ALA A 407 1.37 6.78 4.09
CA ALA A 407 1.70 7.52 5.32
C ALA A 407 1.18 8.97 5.38
N ILE A 408 0.96 9.61 4.23
CA ILE A 408 0.54 11.03 4.21
C ILE A 408 -0.88 11.17 4.71
N GLY A 409 -1.79 10.34 4.19
CA GLY A 409 -3.18 10.34 4.61
C GLY A 409 -3.30 10.06 6.11
N ASP A 410 -2.56 9.06 6.60
CA ASP A 410 -2.58 8.68 8.01
C ASP A 410 -1.94 9.73 8.93
N ALA A 411 -0.86 10.38 8.50
CA ALA A 411 -0.28 11.48 9.26
C ALA A 411 -1.28 12.65 9.43
N ILE A 412 -2.13 12.90 8.43
CA ILE A 412 -3.24 13.87 8.50
C ILE A 412 -4.34 13.38 9.44
N ALA A 413 -4.71 12.11 9.34
CA ALA A 413 -5.71 11.50 10.22
C ALA A 413 -5.29 11.52 11.70
N LEU A 414 -4.00 11.40 12.02
CA LEU A 414 -3.45 11.58 13.38
C LEU A 414 -3.68 13.00 13.93
N SER A 415 -3.85 14.00 13.07
CA SER A 415 -4.16 15.38 13.49
C SER A 415 -5.64 15.59 13.82
N ILE A 416 -6.48 14.56 13.67
CA ILE A 416 -7.89 14.57 14.09
C ILE A 416 -7.95 14.35 15.62
N THR A 417 -7.46 15.35 16.34
CA THR A 417 -7.43 15.36 17.81
C THR A 417 -8.60 16.16 18.38
N PRO A 418 -8.92 16.02 19.68
CA PRO A 418 -9.93 16.87 20.31
C PRO A 418 -9.65 18.38 20.16
N ARG A 419 -8.38 18.78 20.05
CA ARG A 419 -7.99 20.16 19.72
C ARG A 419 -8.52 20.58 18.36
N TYR A 420 -8.22 19.80 17.32
CA TYR A 420 -8.73 20.05 15.98
C TYR A 420 -10.27 20.09 15.96
N LEU A 421 -10.92 19.09 16.58
CA LEU A 421 -12.38 19.03 16.64
C LEU A 421 -12.99 20.27 17.32
N LYS A 422 -12.32 20.84 18.33
CA LYS A 422 -12.71 22.12 18.93
C LYS A 422 -12.51 23.29 17.96
N GLU A 423 -11.37 23.37 17.29
CA GLU A 423 -11.05 24.44 16.33
C GLU A 423 -12.05 24.51 15.17
N ILE A 424 -12.55 23.36 14.69
CA ILE A 424 -13.59 23.29 13.65
C ILE A 424 -15.02 23.31 14.21
N GLY A 425 -15.17 23.52 15.51
CA GLY A 425 -16.45 23.68 16.20
C GLY A 425 -17.26 22.41 16.40
N LEU A 426 -16.70 21.21 16.19
CA LEU A 426 -17.35 19.91 16.50
C LEU A 426 -17.31 19.58 18.00
N LEU A 427 -16.39 20.18 18.76
CA LEU A 427 -16.35 20.16 20.22
C LEU A 427 -16.39 21.57 20.79
N ASP A 428 -16.96 21.73 21.97
CA ASP A 428 -16.99 23.03 22.67
C ASP A 428 -15.68 23.30 23.44
N ALA A 429 -15.09 22.23 23.98
CA ALA A 429 -13.84 22.29 24.75
C ALA A 429 -12.98 21.03 24.53
N GLU A 430 -11.67 21.17 24.73
CA GLU A 430 -10.76 20.03 24.77
C GLU A 430 -10.98 19.25 26.08
N PRO A 431 -11.07 17.92 26.04
CA PRO A 431 -11.20 17.09 27.23
C PRO A 431 -9.91 17.06 28.08
N PRO A 432 -10.03 16.84 29.40
CA PRO A 432 -8.88 16.65 30.28
C PRO A 432 -7.97 15.49 29.86
N ALA A 433 -6.69 15.56 30.24
CA ALA A 433 -5.68 14.54 29.89
C ALA A 433 -5.86 13.17 30.54
N THR A 434 -6.77 13.06 31.51
CA THR A 434 -7.01 11.81 32.25
C THR A 434 -7.47 10.66 31.37
N GLY A 435 -8.13 10.95 30.24
CA GLY A 435 -8.62 9.93 29.30
C GLY A 435 -7.62 9.51 28.22
N ASP A 436 -6.53 10.26 28.04
CA ASP A 436 -5.63 10.12 26.89
C ASP A 436 -4.97 8.75 26.80
N THR A 437 -4.55 8.18 27.94
CA THR A 437 -3.88 6.88 27.98
C THR A 437 -4.75 5.77 27.40
N LEU A 438 -6.07 5.85 27.61
CA LEU A 438 -6.98 4.85 27.09
C LEU A 438 -7.27 5.04 25.60
N ASP A 439 -7.29 6.28 25.13
CA ASP A 439 -7.39 6.56 23.69
C ASP A 439 -6.13 6.13 22.95
N LEU A 440 -4.95 6.34 23.56
CA LEU A 440 -3.68 5.78 23.09
C LEU A 440 -3.71 4.25 23.08
N LEU A 441 -4.28 3.59 24.09
CA LEU A 441 -4.42 2.12 24.08
C LEU A 441 -5.27 1.65 22.91
N ARG A 442 -6.40 2.33 22.63
CA ARG A 442 -7.25 1.99 21.47
C ARG A 442 -6.49 2.13 20.16
N LEU A 443 -5.75 3.23 19.99
CA LEU A 443 -4.94 3.44 18.79
C LEU A 443 -3.82 2.40 18.67
N ALA A 444 -3.20 2.00 19.79
CA ALA A 444 -2.14 0.99 19.79
C ALA A 444 -2.64 -0.42 19.44
N LEU A 445 -3.88 -0.76 19.80
CA LEU A 445 -4.52 -2.03 19.41
C LEU A 445 -4.70 -2.16 17.89
N ASP A 446 -4.71 -1.04 17.16
CA ASP A 446 -4.71 -1.02 15.71
C ASP A 446 -3.26 -0.86 15.19
N HIS A 447 -2.65 0.30 15.40
CA HIS A 447 -1.38 0.70 14.79
C HIS A 447 -0.18 -0.13 15.26
N VAL A 448 -0.01 -0.30 16.59
CA VAL A 448 1.16 -1.02 17.13
C VAL A 448 1.00 -2.52 16.96
N ALA A 449 -0.22 -3.04 17.13
CA ALA A 449 -0.54 -4.45 16.93
C ALA A 449 -0.33 -4.91 15.47
N PHE A 450 -0.55 -4.03 14.51
CA PHE A 450 -0.38 -4.29 13.09
C PHE A 450 1.07 -4.53 12.66
N LEU A 451 2.03 -3.78 13.22
CA LEU A 451 3.43 -3.77 12.77
C LEU A 451 4.07 -5.15 12.52
N PRO A 452 4.02 -6.13 13.45
CA PRO A 452 4.61 -7.44 13.20
C PRO A 452 3.88 -8.22 12.09
N PHE A 453 2.57 -8.02 11.91
CA PHE A 453 1.85 -8.58 10.77
C PHE A 453 2.28 -7.94 9.45
N GLY A 454 2.41 -6.61 9.41
CA GLY A 454 2.90 -5.84 8.27
C GLY A 454 4.25 -6.32 7.75
N ILE A 455 5.15 -6.73 8.65
CA ILE A 455 6.45 -7.32 8.29
C ILE A 455 6.31 -8.73 7.71
N THR A 456 5.47 -9.56 8.34
CA THR A 456 5.45 -11.01 8.13
C THR A 456 5.12 -11.38 6.69
N ILE A 457 4.16 -10.71 6.06
CA ILE A 457 3.66 -11.07 4.73
C ILE A 457 4.77 -11.00 3.70
N ASP A 458 5.48 -9.88 3.64
CA ASP A 458 6.52 -9.69 2.63
C ASP A 458 7.81 -10.42 2.97
N LYS A 459 8.17 -10.55 4.24
CA LYS A 459 9.29 -11.43 4.61
C LYS A 459 9.05 -12.87 4.16
N TRP A 460 7.84 -13.39 4.38
CA TRP A 460 7.45 -14.71 3.88
C TRP A 460 7.53 -14.77 2.35
N ARG A 461 6.91 -13.81 1.64
CA ARG A 461 6.91 -13.80 0.17
C ARG A 461 8.31 -13.66 -0.43
N TRP A 462 9.17 -12.85 0.17
CA TRP A 462 10.56 -12.70 -0.28
C TRP A 462 11.35 -13.99 -0.14
N GLU A 463 11.14 -14.75 0.94
CA GLU A 463 11.77 -16.06 1.10
C GLU A 463 11.21 -17.10 0.11
N VAL A 464 9.91 -17.03 -0.20
CA VAL A 464 9.26 -17.85 -1.25
C VAL A 464 9.82 -17.51 -2.63
N PHE A 465 9.89 -16.22 -3.00
CA PHE A 465 10.46 -15.78 -4.27
C PHE A 465 11.95 -16.15 -4.39
N ALA A 466 12.72 -16.06 -3.30
CA ALA A 466 14.12 -16.47 -3.28
C ALA A 466 14.31 -18.01 -3.28
N GLY A 467 13.23 -18.80 -3.28
CA GLY A 467 13.29 -20.27 -3.25
C GLY A 467 13.75 -20.87 -1.91
N LYS A 468 13.81 -20.06 -0.84
CA LYS A 468 14.20 -20.50 0.51
C LYS A 468 13.09 -21.28 1.23
N VAL A 469 11.85 -21.13 0.76
CA VAL A 469 10.66 -21.79 1.32
C VAL A 469 9.97 -22.54 0.19
N THR A 470 9.92 -23.86 0.29
CA THR A 470 9.24 -24.73 -0.68
C THR A 470 7.73 -24.83 -0.38
N PRO A 471 6.89 -25.27 -1.34
CA PRO A 471 5.44 -25.32 -1.16
C PRO A 471 4.96 -26.12 0.07
N ASP A 472 5.64 -27.21 0.41
CA ASP A 472 5.36 -28.02 1.61
C ASP A 472 5.69 -27.30 2.93
N GLN A 473 6.46 -26.21 2.86
CA GLN A 473 6.87 -25.40 4.01
C GLN A 473 6.10 -24.08 4.12
N TYR A 474 5.27 -23.72 3.13
CA TYR A 474 4.57 -22.43 3.07
C TYR A 474 3.85 -22.07 4.37
N THR A 475 2.96 -22.94 4.84
CA THR A 475 2.18 -22.69 6.06
C THR A 475 3.04 -22.76 7.32
N LYS A 476 4.00 -23.68 7.39
CA LYS A 476 4.92 -23.78 8.53
C LYS A 476 5.70 -22.48 8.69
N ARG A 477 6.36 -22.01 7.62
CA ARG A 477 7.18 -20.81 7.66
C ARG A 477 6.36 -19.54 7.95
N TRP A 478 5.15 -19.47 7.42
CA TRP A 478 4.20 -18.41 7.73
C TRP A 478 3.98 -18.28 9.25
N TRP A 479 3.67 -19.38 9.93
CA TRP A 479 3.44 -19.36 11.38
C TRP A 479 4.71 -19.17 12.21
N GLU A 480 5.88 -19.63 11.73
CA GLU A 480 7.16 -19.31 12.37
C GLU A 480 7.43 -17.79 12.37
N LEU A 481 7.15 -17.11 11.25
CA LEU A 481 7.29 -15.66 11.15
C LEU A 481 6.24 -14.94 12.02
N ARG A 482 4.96 -15.35 11.96
CA ARG A 482 3.90 -14.79 12.83
C ARG A 482 4.24 -14.96 14.32
N GLY A 483 4.79 -16.10 14.72
CA GLY A 483 5.19 -16.39 16.09
C GLY A 483 6.44 -15.61 16.53
N SER A 484 7.45 -15.49 15.67
CA SER A 484 8.71 -14.79 16.01
C SER A 484 8.57 -13.27 16.08
N TYR A 485 7.82 -12.65 15.16
CA TYR A 485 7.57 -11.21 15.18
C TYR A 485 6.40 -10.86 16.11
N GLY A 486 5.26 -11.53 15.96
CA GLY A 486 4.03 -11.13 16.63
C GLY A 486 3.70 -11.92 17.89
N GLY A 487 4.32 -13.06 18.16
CA GLY A 487 3.87 -13.93 19.23
C GLY A 487 2.42 -14.37 19.05
N VAL A 488 2.06 -14.66 17.80
CA VAL A 488 0.73 -15.12 17.38
C VAL A 488 0.86 -16.52 16.78
N MET A 489 -0.07 -17.39 17.13
CA MET A 489 -0.08 -18.80 16.72
C MET A 489 -1.44 -19.20 16.10
N PRO A 490 -1.48 -20.26 15.26
CA PRO A 490 -2.74 -20.78 14.76
C PRO A 490 -3.53 -21.43 15.90
N PRO A 491 -4.87 -21.42 15.86
CA PRO A 491 -5.69 -22.02 16.92
C PRO A 491 -5.71 -23.53 16.91
N ILE A 492 -5.29 -24.13 15.79
CA ILE A 492 -5.24 -25.57 15.57
C ILE A 492 -3.94 -25.93 14.86
N PRO A 493 -3.41 -27.16 15.04
CA PRO A 493 -2.28 -27.64 14.27
C PRO A 493 -2.53 -27.50 12.77
N ARG A 494 -1.50 -27.06 12.04
CA ARG A 494 -1.53 -26.93 10.58
C ARG A 494 -0.64 -28.01 9.95
N SER A 495 -0.98 -28.38 8.74
CA SER A 495 -0.34 -29.40 7.93
C SER A 495 0.38 -28.78 6.73
N ALA A 496 1.22 -29.56 6.05
CA ALA A 496 1.87 -29.14 4.80
C ALA A 496 0.89 -28.93 3.64
N THR A 497 -0.34 -29.46 3.74
CA THR A 497 -1.36 -29.28 2.70
C THR A 497 -2.17 -27.99 2.85
N ASP A 498 -2.15 -27.39 4.05
CA ASP A 498 -2.77 -26.09 4.30
C ASP A 498 -2.02 -24.98 3.54
N PHE A 499 -2.71 -23.89 3.21
CA PHE A 499 -2.12 -22.70 2.62
C PHE A 499 -2.72 -21.43 3.23
N ASP A 500 -2.46 -21.24 4.52
CA ASP A 500 -2.94 -20.10 5.30
C ASP A 500 -2.58 -18.72 4.72
N PRO A 501 -1.36 -18.47 4.17
CA PRO A 501 -1.08 -17.21 3.50
C PRO A 501 -2.03 -16.92 2.32
N GLY A 502 -2.54 -17.96 1.62
CA GLY A 502 -3.53 -17.79 0.55
C GLY A 502 -4.88 -17.25 1.01
N ALA A 503 -5.17 -17.31 2.31
CA ALA A 503 -6.39 -16.75 2.90
C ALA A 503 -6.26 -15.23 3.21
N LYS A 504 -5.16 -14.57 2.86
CA LYS A 504 -4.99 -13.11 2.96
C LYS A 504 -4.83 -12.49 1.58
N TYR A 505 -5.75 -11.60 1.19
CA TYR A 505 -5.91 -11.04 -0.17
C TYR A 505 -4.60 -10.73 -0.90
N HIS A 506 -3.70 -9.99 -0.24
CA HIS A 506 -2.47 -9.50 -0.86
C HIS A 506 -1.56 -10.61 -1.39
N VAL A 507 -1.68 -11.85 -0.88
CA VAL A 507 -0.95 -13.01 -1.39
C VAL A 507 -1.48 -13.47 -2.76
N PRO A 508 -2.72 -13.97 -2.92
CA PRO A 508 -3.26 -14.34 -4.23
C PRO A 508 -3.42 -13.16 -5.19
N GLY A 509 -3.71 -11.95 -4.70
CA GLY A 509 -3.76 -10.71 -5.51
C GLY A 509 -2.37 -10.14 -5.86
N ASN A 510 -1.29 -10.72 -5.35
CA ASN A 510 0.10 -10.31 -5.61
C ASN A 510 0.38 -8.81 -5.39
N VAL A 511 -0.16 -8.24 -4.33
CA VAL A 511 0.04 -6.82 -3.95
C VAL A 511 1.14 -6.74 -2.88
N PRO A 512 2.28 -6.04 -3.10
CA PRO A 512 3.34 -5.89 -2.09
C PRO A 512 2.81 -5.29 -0.78
N TYR A 513 3.25 -5.80 0.37
CA TYR A 513 2.67 -5.48 1.68
C TYR A 513 3.54 -4.58 2.56
N MET A 514 4.85 -4.52 2.29
CA MET A 514 5.79 -3.76 3.11
C MET A 514 5.44 -2.26 3.16
N ARG A 515 4.73 -1.76 2.15
CA ARG A 515 4.15 -0.40 2.14
C ARG A 515 3.43 -0.05 3.44
N TYR A 516 2.61 -0.96 3.98
CA TYR A 516 1.79 -0.67 5.16
C TYR A 516 2.62 -0.62 6.44
N PHE A 517 3.62 -1.49 6.57
CA PHE A 517 4.57 -1.41 7.69
C PHE A 517 5.34 -0.09 7.66
N LEU A 518 5.85 0.30 6.49
CA LEU A 518 6.55 1.56 6.33
C LEU A 518 5.64 2.76 6.57
N ALA A 519 4.39 2.69 6.11
CA ALA A 519 3.40 3.74 6.29
C ALA A 519 3.20 4.06 7.77
N GLN A 520 2.96 3.01 8.57
CA GLN A 520 2.76 3.12 10.01
C GLN A 520 3.99 3.68 10.76
N ILE A 521 5.20 3.54 10.24
CA ILE A 521 6.38 4.18 10.83
C ILE A 521 6.49 5.64 10.38
N LEU A 522 6.32 5.87 9.07
CA LEU A 522 6.49 7.17 8.44
C LEU A 522 5.42 8.17 8.88
N GLU A 523 4.18 7.73 9.09
CA GLU A 523 3.08 8.61 9.51
C GLU A 523 3.42 9.36 10.82
N PHE A 524 4.00 8.67 11.82
CA PHE A 524 4.39 9.30 13.08
C PHE A 524 5.61 10.19 12.90
N GLN A 525 6.55 9.81 12.03
CA GLN A 525 7.72 10.63 11.72
C GLN A 525 7.31 11.93 11.00
N PHE A 526 6.39 11.85 10.03
CA PHE A 526 5.79 12.98 9.35
C PHE A 526 4.99 13.83 10.33
N TYR A 527 4.13 13.22 11.14
CA TYR A 527 3.33 13.88 12.16
C TYR A 527 4.20 14.67 13.14
N ARG A 528 5.26 14.04 13.69
CA ARG A 528 6.23 14.71 14.58
C ARG A 528 6.91 15.90 13.91
N ALA A 529 7.30 15.77 12.64
CA ALA A 529 7.90 16.87 11.88
C ALA A 529 6.92 18.02 11.64
N MET A 530 5.68 17.72 11.25
CA MET A 530 4.62 18.71 11.02
C MET A 530 4.20 19.42 12.31
N CYS A 531 4.11 18.70 13.43
CA CYS A 531 3.85 19.26 14.75
C CYS A 531 4.95 20.24 15.19
N ARG A 532 6.22 19.89 14.96
CA ARG A 532 7.35 20.79 15.22
C ARG A 532 7.31 22.02 14.30
N ALA A 533 6.99 21.83 13.02
CA ALA A 533 6.83 22.93 12.06
C ALA A 533 5.66 23.86 12.40
N ALA A 534 4.60 23.34 13.03
CA ALA A 534 3.49 24.11 13.59
C ALA A 534 3.80 24.79 14.93
N GLY A 535 5.00 24.60 15.49
CA GLY A 535 5.38 25.20 16.77
C GLY A 535 4.73 24.55 17.99
N SER A 536 4.23 23.31 17.88
CA SER A 536 3.62 22.60 19.01
C SER A 536 4.67 22.25 20.07
N THR A 537 4.38 22.61 21.33
CA THR A 537 5.25 22.36 22.50
C THR A 537 4.67 21.34 23.50
N GLY A 538 3.40 20.94 23.30
CA GLY A 538 2.72 19.97 24.16
C GLY A 538 3.04 18.51 23.82
N PRO A 539 2.37 17.55 24.49
CA PRO A 539 2.52 16.14 24.17
C PRO A 539 2.19 15.86 22.70
N LEU A 540 3.01 15.03 22.04
CA LEU A 540 2.90 14.80 20.60
C LEU A 540 1.50 14.32 20.21
N TYR A 541 0.93 13.38 20.95
CA TYR A 541 -0.40 12.80 20.71
C TYR A 541 -1.59 13.76 20.87
N ARG A 542 -1.36 15.00 21.34
CA ARG A 542 -2.37 16.08 21.40
C ARG A 542 -2.14 17.17 20.37
N CYS A 543 -1.13 17.04 19.53
CA CYS A 543 -0.84 18.03 18.51
C CYS A 543 -1.97 18.12 17.49
N SER A 544 -2.21 19.33 17.01
CA SER A 544 -2.88 19.57 15.73
C SER A 544 -2.00 20.57 15.00
N TYR A 545 -1.77 20.32 13.72
CA TYR A 545 -1.08 21.28 12.84
C TYR A 545 -2.06 21.93 11.84
N TYR A 546 -3.37 21.80 12.07
CA TYR A 546 -4.40 22.55 11.36
C TYR A 546 -4.08 24.05 11.38
N GLY A 547 -4.19 24.71 10.23
CA GLY A 547 -3.84 26.12 10.05
C GLY A 547 -2.35 26.45 9.91
N SER A 548 -1.45 25.48 10.09
CA SER A 548 0.00 25.73 10.00
C SER A 548 0.49 25.81 8.54
N LYS A 549 0.72 27.04 8.07
CA LYS A 549 1.30 27.28 6.73
C LYS A 549 2.72 26.74 6.59
N GLU A 550 3.50 26.73 7.66
CA GLU A 550 4.87 26.20 7.62
C GLU A 550 4.87 24.67 7.53
N ALA A 551 3.97 23.98 8.23
CA ALA A 551 3.81 22.53 8.07
C ALA A 551 3.35 22.18 6.64
N GLY A 552 2.37 22.91 6.12
CA GLY A 552 1.89 22.74 4.74
C GLY A 552 2.96 23.00 3.68
N ARG A 553 3.77 24.05 3.83
CA ARG A 553 4.88 24.35 2.93
C ARG A 553 5.89 23.20 2.85
N ARG A 554 6.28 22.62 4.00
CA ARG A 554 7.21 21.48 4.06
C ARG A 554 6.59 20.21 3.48
N LEU A 555 5.33 19.94 3.79
CA LEU A 555 4.59 18.81 3.24
C LEU A 555 4.55 18.92 1.72
N ASN A 556 4.04 20.04 1.18
CA ASN A 556 3.94 20.25 -0.26
C ASN A 556 5.29 20.15 -0.98
N ALA A 557 6.37 20.68 -0.37
CA ALA A 557 7.72 20.56 -0.95
C ALA A 557 8.19 19.11 -1.07
N MET A 558 7.87 18.24 -0.09
CA MET A 558 8.13 16.81 -0.19
C MET A 558 7.23 16.17 -1.27
N LEU A 559 5.93 16.49 -1.28
CA LEU A 559 4.98 15.89 -2.22
C LEU A 559 5.31 16.22 -3.68
N GLN A 560 5.77 17.44 -3.96
CA GLN A 560 6.16 17.88 -5.31
C GLN A 560 7.32 17.09 -5.91
N LEU A 561 8.15 16.44 -5.08
CA LEU A 561 9.24 15.60 -5.58
C LEU A 561 8.72 14.34 -6.26
N GLY A 562 7.54 13.84 -5.87
CA GLY A 562 7.06 12.52 -6.28
C GLY A 562 8.17 11.46 -6.13
N ALA A 563 8.32 10.64 -7.16
CA ALA A 563 9.40 9.67 -7.27
C ALA A 563 10.59 10.22 -8.08
N SER A 564 10.84 11.53 -8.15
CA SER A 564 12.00 12.08 -8.90
C SER A 564 13.34 12.00 -8.16
N ARG A 565 13.30 11.88 -6.83
CA ARG A 565 14.48 11.81 -5.95
C ARG A 565 14.46 10.53 -5.10
N PRO A 566 15.63 10.04 -4.65
CA PRO A 566 15.67 8.97 -3.67
C PRO A 566 14.84 9.30 -2.43
N TRP A 567 14.08 8.34 -1.89
CA TRP A 567 13.20 8.60 -0.75
C TRP A 567 13.88 9.24 0.48
N PRO A 568 15.19 9.02 0.80
CA PRO A 568 15.85 9.73 1.90
C PRO A 568 15.90 11.26 1.71
N GLU A 569 15.95 11.73 0.46
CA GLU A 569 15.91 13.17 0.14
C GLU A 569 14.51 13.74 0.28
N ALA A 570 13.50 12.98 -0.14
CA ALA A 570 12.11 13.35 0.08
C ALA A 570 11.79 13.43 1.57
N LEU A 571 12.20 12.42 2.36
CA LEU A 571 12.04 12.41 3.82
C LEU A 571 12.66 13.65 4.46
N ALA A 572 13.90 13.99 4.08
CA ALA A 572 14.62 15.12 4.64
C ALA A 572 13.98 16.47 4.33
N THR A 573 13.23 16.57 3.22
CA THR A 573 12.52 17.80 2.85
C THR A 573 11.42 18.14 3.85
N LEU A 574 10.72 17.13 4.40
CA LEU A 574 9.70 17.32 5.43
C LEU A 574 10.29 17.31 6.84
N THR A 575 11.12 16.32 7.15
CA THR A 575 11.51 15.99 8.53
C THR A 575 12.87 16.56 8.94
N GLY A 576 13.71 16.94 7.97
CA GLY A 576 15.12 17.24 8.18
C GLY A 576 16.02 16.00 8.40
N GLN A 577 15.45 14.79 8.36
CA GLN A 577 16.15 13.52 8.58
C GLN A 577 16.18 12.68 7.30
N ARG A 578 17.24 11.91 7.07
CA ARG A 578 17.38 11.03 5.89
C ARG A 578 17.04 9.56 6.18
N GLN A 579 16.73 9.23 7.42
CA GLN A 579 16.47 7.87 7.87
C GLN A 579 15.05 7.76 8.37
N MET A 580 14.38 6.65 8.05
CA MET A 580 13.17 6.26 8.76
C MET A 580 13.49 6.08 10.24
N ASP A 581 12.61 6.59 11.10
CA ASP A 581 12.84 6.71 12.53
C ASP A 581 11.58 6.33 13.32
N ALA A 582 11.58 5.13 13.92
CA ALA A 582 10.43 4.65 14.66
C ALA A 582 10.31 5.30 16.05
N THR A 583 11.30 6.08 16.49
CA THR A 583 11.21 6.81 17.77
C THR A 583 10.07 7.82 17.78
N ALA A 584 9.61 8.30 16.62
CA ALA A 584 8.46 9.19 16.55
C ALA A 584 7.17 8.51 17.04
N LEU A 585 6.99 7.22 16.70
CA LEU A 585 5.90 6.39 17.20
C LEU A 585 6.04 6.17 18.71
N LEU A 586 7.26 5.88 19.19
CA LEU A 586 7.51 5.73 20.63
C LEU A 586 7.22 7.02 21.41
N ASP A 587 7.65 8.17 20.91
CA ASP A 587 7.37 9.49 21.50
C ASP A 587 5.86 9.73 21.62
N TYR A 588 5.09 9.34 20.59
CA TYR A 588 3.64 9.47 20.56
C TYR A 588 2.98 8.60 21.64
N PHE A 589 3.38 7.33 21.75
CA PHE A 589 2.81 6.35 22.68
C PHE A 589 3.49 6.32 24.06
N GLN A 590 4.41 7.22 24.36
CA GLN A 590 5.18 7.16 25.60
C GLN A 590 4.32 7.12 26.89
N PRO A 591 3.22 7.87 27.02
CA PRO A 591 2.34 7.74 28.19
C PRO A 591 1.71 6.35 28.32
N LEU A 592 1.36 5.72 27.19
CA LEU A 592 0.83 4.37 27.14
C LEU A 592 1.90 3.36 27.55
N MET A 593 3.14 3.50 27.06
CA MET A 593 4.25 2.63 27.42
C MET A 593 4.42 2.57 28.95
N VAL A 594 4.54 3.74 29.59
CA VAL A 594 4.68 3.85 31.05
C VAL A 594 3.49 3.22 31.78
N TRP A 595 2.29 3.38 31.23
CA TRP A 595 1.09 2.78 31.82
C TRP A 595 1.11 1.24 31.67
N LEU A 596 1.43 0.70 30.51
CA LEU A 596 1.51 -0.74 30.25
C LEU A 596 2.55 -1.42 31.14
N GLU A 597 3.74 -0.82 31.30
CA GLU A 597 4.77 -1.31 32.21
C GLU A 597 4.27 -1.44 33.66
N ARG A 598 3.49 -0.46 34.13
CA ARG A 598 2.84 -0.51 35.45
C ARG A 598 1.78 -1.60 35.51
N GLN A 599 0.96 -1.74 34.47
CA GLN A 599 -0.06 -2.79 34.40
C GLN A 599 0.54 -4.20 34.39
N ASN A 600 1.70 -4.36 33.76
CA ASN A 600 2.38 -5.65 33.58
C ASN A 600 3.43 -5.96 34.65
N LYS A 601 3.55 -5.13 35.69
CA LYS A 601 4.53 -5.36 36.76
C LYS A 601 4.39 -6.76 37.36
N GLY A 602 5.45 -7.56 37.26
CA GLY A 602 5.49 -8.94 37.77
C GLY A 602 4.89 -10.00 36.86
N ALA A 603 4.45 -9.65 35.65
CA ALA A 603 3.98 -10.60 34.65
C ALA A 603 5.06 -10.88 33.58
N PRO A 604 5.08 -12.08 32.98
CA PRO A 604 5.90 -12.34 31.79
C PRO A 604 5.49 -11.40 30.66
N VAL A 605 6.49 -10.74 30.05
CA VAL A 605 6.27 -9.79 28.93
C VAL A 605 6.46 -10.46 27.58
N GLU A 606 7.38 -11.41 27.48
CA GLU A 606 7.61 -12.18 26.24
C GLU A 606 6.78 -13.48 26.21
N TRP A 607 6.93 -14.29 25.16
CA TRP A 607 6.19 -15.53 24.90
C TRP A 607 7.10 -16.70 24.53
#